data_AF-E3HL62-F1
#
_entry.id   AF-E3HL62-F1
#
_cell.length_a   1.000
_cell.length_b   1.000
_cell.length_c   1.000
_cell.angle_alpha   90.00
_cell.angle_beta   90.00
_cell.angle_gamma   90.00
#
_symmetry.space_group_name_H-M   'P 1'
#
loop_
_entity.id
_entity.type
_entity.pdbx_description
1 polymer ?
#
loop_
_entity_poly.entity_id
_entity_poly.type
_entity_poly.pdbx_seq_one_letter_code
_entity_poly.pdbx_strand_id
1 'polypeptide(L)'
;MGVDVGDLLVLAAVAGCAVLAWKAAVRAGCSKGLLRVAGAASLALSAFFFYAWYAQYLKWDFNELGRYYDSVDQVVYTDAGFVWVLPAGALLAVGLLCAWRGWRR
;
A
#
# COMPACT_ATOMS: atom_id res chain seq x y z
N MET A 1 -9.49 22.37 3.94
CA MET A 1 -8.59 21.58 3.09
C MET A 1 -9.32 21.31 1.78
N GLY A 2 -9.15 22.18 0.77
CA GLY A 2 -9.79 21.99 -0.53
C GLY A 2 -9.02 20.93 -1.32
N VAL A 3 -9.71 19.93 -1.86
CA VAL A 3 -9.10 18.92 -2.73
C VAL A 3 -8.60 19.64 -3.98
N ASP A 4 -7.28 19.60 -4.21
CA ASP A 4 -6.68 20.27 -5.36
C ASP A 4 -7.08 19.53 -6.65
N VAL A 5 -7.31 20.27 -7.75
CA VAL A 5 -7.64 19.67 -9.05
C VAL A 5 -6.50 18.74 -9.51
N GLY A 6 -5.26 19.05 -9.12
CA GLY A 6 -4.10 18.18 -9.31
C GLY A 6 -4.26 16.83 -8.61
N ASP A 7 -4.75 16.81 -7.36
CA ASP A 7 -4.94 15.57 -6.60
C ASP A 7 -6.01 14.69 -7.25
N LEU A 8 -7.10 15.29 -7.75
CA LEU A 8 -8.15 14.57 -8.47
C LEU A 8 -7.63 13.95 -9.78
N LEU A 9 -6.78 14.65 -10.52
CA LEU A 9 -6.18 14.14 -11.76
C LEU A 9 -5.19 13.01 -11.49
N VAL A 10 -4.38 13.12 -10.43
CA VAL A 10 -3.48 12.04 -10.01
C VAL A 10 -4.28 10.80 -9.61
N LEU A 11 -5.35 10.98 -8.83
CA LEU A 11 -6.24 9.87 -8.45
C LEU A 11 -6.92 9.22 -9.66
N ALA A 12 -7.41 10.03 -10.61
CA ALA A 12 -8.02 9.53 -11.85
C ALA A 12 -7.01 8.78 -12.73
N ALA A 13 -5.78 9.27 -12.84
CA ALA A 13 -4.72 8.63 -13.60
C ALA A 13 -4.30 7.28 -12.96
N VAL A 14 -4.11 7.26 -11.64
CA VAL A 14 -3.80 6.03 -10.89
C VAL A 14 -4.93 5.01 -11.03
N ALA A 15 -6.19 5.45 -10.90
CA ALA A 15 -7.35 4.59 -11.10
C ALA A 15 -7.43 4.05 -12.53
N GLY A 16 -7.18 4.89 -13.54
CA GLY A 16 -7.15 4.51 -14.95
C GLY A 16 -6.06 3.48 -15.25
N CYS A 17 -4.83 3.70 -14.78
CA CYS A 17 -3.73 2.75 -14.91
C CYS A 17 -4.03 1.42 -14.21
N ALA A 18 -4.64 1.47 -13.02
CA ALA A 18 -5.06 0.27 -12.30
C ALA A 18 -6.11 -0.53 -13.09
N VAL A 19 -7.10 0.15 -13.69
CA VAL A 19 -8.15 -0.49 -14.52
C VAL A 19 -7.58 -1.10 -15.81
N LEU A 20 -6.63 -0.43 -16.46
CA LEU A 20 -5.99 -0.93 -17.68
C LEU A 20 -5.08 -2.14 -17.38
N ALA A 21 -4.27 -2.04 -16.32
CA ALA A 21 -3.45 -3.16 -15.84
C ALA A 21 -4.34 -4.36 -15.44
N TRP A 22 -5.47 -4.09 -14.79
CA TRP A 22 -6.47 -5.10 -14.44
C TRP A 22 -7.05 -5.81 -15.66
N LYS A 23 -7.45 -5.05 -16.69
CA LYS A 23 -7.97 -5.62 -17.94
C LYS A 23 -6.91 -6.45 -18.67
N ALA A 24 -5.66 -5.99 -18.70
CA ALA A 24 -4.55 -6.72 -19.31
C ALA A 24 -4.29 -8.05 -18.58
N ALA A 25 -4.24 -8.04 -17.25
CA ALA A 25 -4.05 -9.24 -16.43
C ALA A 25 -5.20 -10.26 -16.58
N VAL A 26 -6.44 -9.79 -16.74
CA VAL A 26 -7.60 -10.66 -17.01
C VAL A 26 -7.49 -11.35 -18.37
N ARG A 27 -6.99 -10.62 -19.37
CA ARG A 27 -6.88 -11.09 -20.75
C ARG A 27 -5.69 -12.03 -20.94
N ALA A 28 -4.65 -11.90 -20.13
CA ALA A 28 -3.41 -12.67 -20.23
C ALA A 28 -3.52 -14.15 -19.80
N GLY A 29 -4.66 -14.61 -19.27
CA GLY A 29 -4.83 -16.03 -18.94
C GLY A 29 -3.80 -16.55 -17.93
N CYS A 30 -3.49 -15.77 -16.89
CA CYS A 30 -2.52 -16.18 -15.86
C CYS A 30 -2.92 -17.52 -15.23
N SER A 31 -1.98 -18.47 -15.19
CA SER A 31 -2.18 -19.77 -14.56
C SER A 31 -2.55 -19.61 -13.07
N LYS A 32 -3.35 -20.55 -12.52
CA LYS A 32 -3.77 -20.50 -11.11
C LYS A 32 -2.56 -20.40 -10.16
N GLY A 33 -1.45 -21.05 -10.50
CA GLY A 33 -0.20 -21.00 -9.74
C GLY A 33 0.39 -19.60 -9.72
N LEU A 34 0.47 -18.93 -10.87
CA LEU A 34 1.02 -17.57 -10.97
C LEU A 34 0.16 -16.56 -10.17
N LEU A 35 -1.17 -16.67 -10.24
CA LEU A 35 -2.06 -15.80 -9.47
C LEU A 35 -1.92 -16.00 -7.95
N ARG A 36 -1.70 -17.25 -7.50
CA ARG A 36 -1.49 -17.54 -6.08
C ARG A 36 -0.14 -17.01 -5.59
N VAL A 37 0.93 -17.20 -6.36
CA VAL A 37 2.26 -16.68 -6.01
C VAL A 37 2.24 -15.15 -6.00
N ALA A 38 1.67 -14.51 -7.01
CA ALA A 38 1.52 -13.07 -7.06
C ALA A 38 0.67 -12.55 -5.88
N GLY A 39 -0.45 -13.21 -5.59
CA GLY A 39 -1.29 -12.86 -4.44
C GLY A 39 -0.54 -12.96 -3.11
N ALA A 40 0.17 -14.06 -2.88
CA ALA A 40 0.96 -14.28 -1.67
C ALA A 40 2.08 -13.24 -1.53
N ALA A 41 2.81 -12.95 -2.61
CA ALA A 41 3.86 -11.93 -2.62
C ALA A 41 3.31 -10.54 -2.33
N SER A 42 2.19 -10.16 -2.94
CA SER A 42 1.53 -8.87 -2.68
C SER A 42 1.03 -8.75 -1.23
N LEU A 43 0.46 -9.82 -0.66
CA LEU A 43 0.02 -9.82 0.74
C LEU A 43 1.20 -9.71 1.71
N ALA A 44 2.30 -10.43 1.45
CA ALA A 44 3.51 -10.36 2.26
C ALA A 44 4.13 -8.96 2.23
N LEU A 45 4.23 -8.35 1.04
CA LEU A 45 4.71 -6.98 0.89
C LEU A 45 3.78 -5.96 1.55
N SER A 46 2.45 -6.14 1.44
CA SER A 46 1.48 -5.30 2.13
C SER A 46 1.68 -5.35 3.65
N ALA A 47 1.82 -6.55 4.23
CA ALA A 47 2.09 -6.72 5.65
C ALA A 47 3.41 -6.04 6.07
N PHE A 48 4.47 -6.16 5.25
CA PHE A 48 5.74 -5.49 5.49
C PHE A 48 5.58 -3.96 5.51
N PHE A 49 4.89 -3.36 4.55
CA PHE A 49 4.68 -1.91 4.52
C PHE A 49 3.76 -1.43 5.65
N PHE A 50 2.73 -2.19 6.03
CA PHE A 50 1.93 -1.90 7.22
C PHE A 50 2.78 -1.96 8.50
N TYR A 51 3.67 -2.94 8.61
CA TYR A 51 4.60 -3.02 9.74
C TYR A 51 5.57 -1.85 9.76
N ALA A 52 6.14 -1.47 8.61
CA ALA A 52 7.01 -0.30 8.51
C ALA A 52 6.27 0.98 8.92
N TRP A 53 5.01 1.15 8.47
CA TRP A 53 4.17 2.27 8.88
C TRP A 53 3.85 2.25 10.39
N TYR A 54 3.57 1.08 10.95
CA TYR A 54 3.40 0.93 12.39
C TYR A 54 4.67 1.30 13.16
N ALA A 55 5.81 0.75 12.74
CA ALA A 55 7.09 0.88 13.42
C ALA A 55 7.65 2.30 13.36
N GLN A 56 7.33 3.06 12.32
CA GLN A 56 7.82 4.41 12.12
C GLN A 56 6.84 5.48 12.63
N TYR A 57 5.55 5.17 12.73
CA TYR A 57 4.52 6.18 13.03
C TYR A 57 3.55 5.75 14.13
N LEU A 58 2.75 4.70 13.92
CA LEU A 58 1.63 4.40 14.84
C LEU A 58 2.07 4.00 16.25
N LYS A 59 3.29 3.46 16.43
CA LYS A 59 3.77 3.05 17.75
C LYS A 59 4.26 4.22 18.62
N TRP A 60 4.49 5.39 18.04
CA TRP A 60 5.10 6.53 18.70
C TRP A 60 4.08 7.61 19.06
N ASP A 61 4.30 8.27 20.19
CA ASP A 61 3.48 9.39 20.64
C ASP A 61 4.16 10.71 20.25
N PHE A 62 3.72 11.29 19.14
CA PHE A 62 4.29 12.52 18.59
C PHE A 62 3.78 13.75 19.35
N ASN A 63 4.68 14.71 19.59
CA ASN A 63 4.29 16.00 20.17
C ASN A 63 3.54 16.89 19.16
N GLU A 64 3.16 18.09 19.59
CA GLU A 64 2.45 19.08 18.76
C GLU A 64 3.20 19.51 17.49
N LEU A 65 4.52 19.27 17.44
CA LEU A 65 5.38 19.55 16.29
C LEU A 65 5.56 18.32 15.38
N GLY A 66 4.85 17.22 15.64
CA GLY A 66 4.95 15.97 14.88
C GLY A 66 6.28 15.24 15.11
N ARG A 67 6.94 15.42 16.26
CA ARG A 67 8.25 14.83 16.56
C ARG A 67 8.20 13.95 17.79
N TYR A 68 8.88 12.81 17.72
CA TYR A 68 9.15 11.93 18.86
C TYR A 68 10.65 11.74 18.96
N TYR A 69 11.22 11.97 20.14
CA TYR A 69 12.64 11.76 20.40
C TYR A 69 12.83 10.49 21.22
N ASP A 70 13.58 9.54 20.66
CA ASP A 70 14.01 8.34 21.35
C ASP A 70 15.31 8.63 22.09
N SER A 71 15.27 8.62 23.42
CA SER A 71 16.44 8.89 24.27
C SER A 71 17.44 7.74 24.32
N VAL A 72 17.04 6.51 23.96
CA VAL A 72 17.92 5.34 23.93
C VAL A 72 18.71 5.35 22.63
N ASP A 73 18.00 5.41 21.50
CA ASP A 73 18.62 5.38 20.18
C ASP A 73 19.14 6.74 19.72
N GLN A 74 18.82 7.82 20.45
CA GLN A 74 19.18 9.20 20.12
C GLN A 74 18.66 9.66 18.74
N VAL A 75 17.53 9.09 18.29
CA VAL A 75 16.91 9.36 16.98
C VAL A 75 15.62 10.16 17.16
N VAL A 76 15.38 11.08 16.23
CA VAL A 76 14.10 11.80 16.14
C VAL A 76 13.26 11.20 15.01
N TYR A 77 12.07 10.72 15.37
CA TYR A 77 11.03 10.30 14.43
C TYR A 77 10.13 11.49 14.11
N THR A 78 9.64 11.56 12.86
CA THR A 78 8.76 12.63 12.38
C THR A 78 7.48 12.08 11.76
N ASP A 79 6.41 12.86 11.78
CA ASP A 79 5.06 12.47 11.34
C ASP A 79 4.84 12.40 9.80
N ALA A 80 5.90 12.39 8.99
CA ALA A 80 5.85 12.39 7.52
C ALA A 80 5.34 11.06 6.89
N GLY A 81 4.55 10.26 7.62
CA GLY A 81 4.32 8.83 7.39
C GLY A 81 3.21 8.41 6.46
N PHE A 82 2.52 9.37 5.85
CA PHE A 82 1.40 9.04 4.96
C PHE A 82 1.84 8.22 3.72
N VAL A 83 3.12 8.26 3.36
CA VAL A 83 3.64 7.61 2.16
C VAL A 83 3.61 6.08 2.25
N TRP A 84 3.62 5.49 3.45
CA TRP A 84 3.75 4.03 3.61
C TRP A 84 2.42 3.26 3.65
N VAL A 85 1.33 3.92 4.08
CA VAL A 85 0.01 3.30 4.10
C VAL A 85 -0.56 3.09 2.69
N LEU A 86 -0.20 3.98 1.75
CA LEU A 86 -0.64 3.91 0.36
C LEU A 86 -0.16 2.64 -0.38
N PRO A 87 1.15 2.32 -0.43
CA PRO A 87 1.61 1.08 -1.03
C PRO A 87 1.11 -0.15 -0.26
N ALA A 88 1.00 -0.06 1.08
CA ALA A 88 0.46 -1.15 1.89
C ALA A 88 -0.98 -1.51 1.50
N GLY A 89 -1.85 -0.50 1.35
CA GLY A 89 -3.25 -0.67 0.94
C GLY A 89 -3.39 -1.13 -0.51
N ALA A 90 -2.59 -0.58 -1.43
CA ALA A 90 -2.61 -0.98 -2.83
C ALA A 90 -2.22 -2.46 -3.01
N LEU A 91 -1.14 -2.88 -2.34
CA LEU A 91 -0.67 -4.27 -2.37
C LEU A 91 -1.65 -5.22 -1.69
N LEU A 92 -2.32 -4.79 -0.62
CA LEU A 92 -3.39 -5.56 0.02
C LEU A 92 -4.52 -5.82 -0.98
N ALA A 93 -5.01 -4.78 -1.65
CA ALA A 93 -6.09 -4.90 -2.62
C ALA A 93 -5.71 -5.84 -3.77
N VAL A 94 -4.50 -5.69 -4.33
CA VAL A 94 -4.00 -6.58 -5.39
C VAL A 94 -3.90 -8.02 -4.89
N GLY A 95 -3.33 -8.23 -3.69
CA GLY A 95 -3.17 -9.55 -3.09
C GLY A 95 -4.51 -10.27 -2.89
N LEU A 96 -5.50 -9.57 -2.33
CA LEU A 96 -6.85 -10.10 -2.13
C LEU A 96 -7.55 -10.42 -3.46
N LEU A 97 -7.42 -9.56 -4.47
CA LEU A 97 -8.02 -9.79 -5.78
C LEU A 97 -7.39 -11.01 -6.50
N CYS A 98 -6.07 -11.17 -6.39
CA CYS A 98 -5.35 -12.33 -6.91
C CYS A 98 -5.76 -13.62 -6.20
N ALA A 99 -5.84 -13.61 -4.87
CA ALA A 99 -6.27 -14.76 -4.07
C ALA A 99 -7.72 -15.17 -4.42
N TRP A 100 -8.63 -14.20 -4.48
CA TRP A 100 -10.03 -14.42 -4.85
C TRP A 100 -10.18 -15.05 -6.24
N ARG A 101 -9.42 -14.57 -7.23
CA ARG A 101 -9.42 -15.13 -8.60
C ARG A 101 -8.77 -16.50 -8.71
N GLY A 102 -7.68 -16.74 -7.96
CA GLY A 102 -7.02 -18.03 -7.89
C GLY A 102 -7.87 -19.12 -7.21
N TRP A 103 -8.94 -18.73 -6.51
CA TRP A 103 -9.91 -19.63 -5.91
C TRP A 103 -11.17 -19.84 -6.77
N ARG A 104 -11.64 -18.82 -7.51
CA ARG A 104 -12.86 -18.91 -8.33
C ARG A 104 -12.71 -19.58 -9.71
N ARG A 105 -11.50 -19.68 -10.27
CA ARG A 105 -11.23 -20.39 -11.54
C ARG A 105 -10.73 -21.79 -11.28
#